data_AF-A0A3D0SWJ2-F1
#
_entry.id   AF-A0A3D0SWJ2-F1
#
_cell.length_a   1.000
_cell.length_b   1.000
_cell.length_c   1.000
_cell.angle_alpha   90.00
_cell.angle_beta   90.00
_cell.angle_gamma   90.00
#
_symmetry.space_group_name_H-M   'P 1'
#
loop_
_entity.id
_entity.type
_entity.pdbx_description
1 polymer ?
#
loop_
_entity_poly.entity_id
_entity_poly.type
_entity_poly.pdbx_seq_one_letter_code
_entity_poly.pdbx_strand_id
1 'polypeptide(L)'
;MIQDITRKLYSDIPQETLYHYTSFKGLLGIVDSGVLWASDIRYMNDSAEMTHTADLIRKEIRQRVAGGHPDPQLLNQFLDWVAYRITNGHMLFGASFRSNGNLLSQWRGYSALGKGVSIGFNPSTIMQCA
;
A
#
# COMPACT_ATOMS: atom_id res chain seq x y z
N MET A 1 -19.35 9.80 -6.76
CA MET A 1 -18.17 10.46 -6.15
C MET A 1 -17.10 9.45 -5.72
N ILE A 2 -17.27 8.64 -4.64
CA ILE A 2 -16.22 7.68 -4.22
C ILE A 2 -15.92 6.66 -5.33
N GLN A 3 -16.95 6.05 -5.93
CA GLN A 3 -16.77 5.11 -7.04
C GLN A 3 -16.02 5.71 -8.23
N ASP A 4 -16.23 7.01 -8.51
CA ASP A 4 -15.54 7.70 -9.61
C ASP A 4 -14.08 7.96 -9.28
N ILE A 5 -13.78 8.33 -8.03
CA ILE A 5 -12.41 8.47 -7.52
C ILE A 5 -11.69 7.12 -7.59
N THR A 6 -12.33 6.05 -7.08
CA THR A 6 -11.78 4.69 -7.14
C THR A 6 -11.53 4.27 -8.58
N ARG A 7 -12.50 4.45 -9.48
CA ARG A 7 -12.34 4.13 -10.91
C ARG A 7 -11.18 4.91 -11.53
N LYS A 8 -11.03 6.19 -11.20
CA LYS A 8 -9.93 7.04 -11.70
C LYS A 8 -8.57 6.66 -11.12
N LEU A 9 -8.49 6.29 -9.85
CA LEU A 9 -7.24 5.85 -9.22
C LEU A 9 -6.74 4.54 -9.81
N TYR A 10 -7.66 3.63 -10.17
CA TYR A 10 -7.33 2.32 -10.74
C TYR A 10 -7.54 2.25 -12.26
N SER A 11 -7.65 3.38 -12.96
CA SER A 11 -7.85 3.37 -14.42
C SER A 11 -6.57 3.02 -15.18
N ASP A 12 -5.41 3.26 -14.59
CA ASP A 12 -4.12 2.93 -15.19
C ASP A 12 -3.74 1.49 -14.86
N ILE A 13 -3.98 0.60 -15.83
CA ILE A 13 -3.72 -0.82 -15.68
C ILE A 13 -2.32 -1.12 -16.23
N PRO A 14 -1.38 -1.62 -15.40
CA PRO A 14 -0.03 -1.90 -15.86
C PRO A 14 -0.03 -2.95 -16.98
N GLN A 15 0.57 -2.59 -18.12
CA GLN A 15 0.73 -3.48 -19.29
C GLN A 15 2.14 -4.08 -19.39
N GLU A 16 3.12 -3.44 -18.76
CA GLU A 16 4.51 -3.85 -18.78
C GLU A 16 4.82 -4.90 -17.69
N THR A 17 5.93 -5.61 -17.84
CA THR A 17 6.45 -6.51 -16.81
C THR A 17 6.56 -5.80 -15.47
N LEU A 18 6.01 -6.43 -14.43
CA LEU A 18 6.01 -5.90 -13.07
C LEU A 18 7.15 -6.54 -12.28
N TYR A 19 7.99 -5.71 -11.67
CA TYR A 19 9.19 -6.16 -10.98
C TYR A 19 9.03 -6.09 -9.46
N HIS A 20 9.32 -7.20 -8.80
CA HIS A 20 9.46 -7.28 -7.35
C HIS A 20 10.93 -7.37 -6.97
N TYR A 21 11.39 -6.45 -6.13
CA TYR A 21 12.77 -6.39 -5.67
C TYR A 21 12.87 -7.10 -4.34
N THR A 22 13.81 -8.02 -4.21
CA THR A 22 14.00 -8.77 -2.98
C THR A 22 15.45 -9.25 -2.83
N SER A 23 15.75 -9.92 -1.72
CA SER A 23 17.04 -10.58 -1.50
C SER A 23 17.08 -11.96 -2.17
N PHE A 24 18.27 -12.54 -2.33
CA PHE A 24 18.40 -13.93 -2.78
C PHE A 24 17.65 -14.93 -1.89
N LYS A 25 17.60 -14.70 -0.57
CA LYS A 25 16.79 -15.53 0.34
C LYS A 25 15.30 -15.42 0.01
N GLY A 26 14.83 -14.22 -0.32
CA GLY A 26 13.45 -13.99 -0.77
C GLY A 26 13.15 -14.70 -2.08
N LEU A 27 14.05 -14.63 -3.05
CA LEU A 27 13.94 -15.38 -4.32
C LEU A 27 13.81 -16.89 -4.09
N LEU A 28 14.72 -17.47 -3.31
CA LEU A 28 14.68 -18.91 -3.01
C LEU A 28 13.36 -19.30 -2.34
N GLY A 29 12.91 -18.50 -1.35
CA GLY A 29 11.62 -18.73 -0.70
C GLY A 29 10.43 -18.68 -1.67
N ILE A 30 10.42 -17.74 -2.62
CA ILE A 30 9.37 -17.63 -3.64
C ILE A 30 9.40 -18.84 -4.58
N VAL A 31 10.58 -19.22 -5.08
CA VAL A 31 10.73 -20.32 -6.04
C VAL A 31 10.41 -21.67 -5.40
N ASP A 32 10.91 -21.93 -4.19
CA ASP A 32 10.71 -23.21 -3.50
C ASP A 32 9.26 -23.42 -3.07
N SER A 33 8.56 -22.34 -2.66
CA SER A 33 7.17 -22.43 -2.21
C SER A 33 6.14 -22.22 -3.32
N GLY A 34 6.53 -21.58 -4.43
CA GLY A 34 5.59 -21.11 -5.45
C GLY A 34 4.64 -20.01 -4.96
N VAL A 35 4.96 -19.33 -3.85
CA VAL A 35 4.09 -18.34 -3.20
C VAL A 35 4.82 -17.01 -3.02
N LEU A 36 4.09 -15.92 -3.26
CA LEU A 36 4.54 -14.58 -2.90
C LEU A 36 3.92 -14.17 -1.55
N TRP A 37 4.77 -13.90 -0.57
CA TRP A 37 4.32 -13.47 0.76
C TRP A 37 4.08 -11.96 0.78
N ALA A 38 2.86 -11.56 1.10
CA ALA A 38 2.53 -10.17 1.40
C ALA A 38 2.98 -9.82 2.82
N SER A 39 3.47 -8.59 3.00
CA SER A 39 3.90 -8.07 4.30
C SER A 39 2.83 -7.16 4.87
N ASP A 40 2.71 -7.14 6.20
CA ASP A 40 1.81 -6.19 6.85
C ASP A 40 2.30 -4.76 6.56
N ILE A 41 1.41 -3.92 6.03
CA ILE A 41 1.74 -2.57 5.55
C ILE A 41 2.36 -1.69 6.63
N ARG A 42 2.12 -1.98 7.91
CA ARG A 42 2.67 -1.24 9.05
C ARG A 42 4.19 -1.40 9.19
N TYR A 43 4.76 -2.44 8.59
CA TYR A 43 6.21 -2.67 8.57
C TYR A 43 6.84 -2.35 7.21
N MET A 44 6.05 -1.83 6.26
CA MET A 44 6.57 -1.39 4.97
C MET A 44 7.12 0.03 5.07
N ASN A 45 7.94 0.42 4.10
CA ASN A 45 8.57 1.75 4.04
C ASN A 45 7.55 2.89 4.04
N ASP A 46 6.33 2.61 3.59
CA ASP A 46 5.24 3.58 3.42
C ASP A 46 4.24 3.56 4.60
N SER A 47 4.58 2.90 5.72
CA SER A 47 3.73 2.86 6.92
C SER A 47 3.34 4.26 7.45
N ALA A 48 4.16 5.27 7.18
CA ALA A 48 3.86 6.66 7.47
C ALA A 48 2.66 7.22 6.69
N GLU A 49 2.37 6.71 5.48
CA GLU A 49 1.23 7.16 4.66
C GLU A 49 -0.12 6.88 5.33
N MET A 50 -0.23 5.76 6.06
CA MET A 50 -1.43 5.40 6.82
C MET A 50 -1.69 6.41 7.95
N THR A 51 -0.65 6.72 8.71
CA THR A 51 -0.71 7.73 9.78
C THR A 51 -1.05 9.11 9.20
N HIS A 52 -0.39 9.48 8.10
CA HIS A 52 -0.62 10.75 7.43
C HIS A 52 -2.08 10.88 6.95
N THR A 53 -2.64 9.82 6.37
CA THR A 53 -4.04 9.77 5.93
C THR A 53 -5.00 9.95 7.10
N ALA A 54 -4.76 9.28 8.24
CA ALA A 54 -5.57 9.44 9.45
C ALA A 54 -5.52 10.89 9.96
N ASP A 55 -4.37 11.55 9.90
CA ASP A 55 -4.22 12.95 10.30
C ASP A 55 -4.91 13.93 9.35
N LEU A 56 -4.88 13.68 8.03
CA LEU A 56 -5.63 14.47 7.06
C LEU A 56 -7.15 14.38 7.32
N ILE A 57 -7.67 13.17 7.53
CA ILE A 57 -9.09 12.95 7.86
C ILE A 57 -9.45 13.67 9.16
N ARG A 58 -8.61 13.54 10.20
CA ARG A 58 -8.79 14.22 11.48
C ARG A 58 -8.86 15.73 11.32
N LYS A 59 -7.96 16.32 10.53
CA LYS A 59 -7.92 17.77 10.29
C LYS A 59 -9.19 18.24 9.60
N GLU A 60 -9.60 17.56 8.54
CA GLU A 60 -10.82 17.89 7.78
C GLU A 60 -12.08 17.81 8.65
N ILE A 61 -12.22 16.74 9.44
CA ILE A 61 -13.36 16.57 10.36
C ILE A 61 -13.40 17.71 11.39
N ARG A 62 -12.27 18.03 12.02
CA ARG A 62 -12.20 19.14 12.99
C ARG A 62 -12.60 20.47 12.37
N GLN A 63 -12.18 20.74 11.13
CA GLN A 63 -12.55 21.95 10.41
C GLN A 63 -14.06 22.00 10.14
N ARG A 64 -14.68 20.91 9.70
CA ARG A 64 -16.13 20.85 9.47
C ARG A 64 -16.94 21.02 10.75
N VAL A 65 -16.52 20.37 11.84
CA VAL A 65 -17.16 20.51 13.15
C VAL A 65 -17.07 21.95 13.65
N ALA A 66 -15.88 22.57 13.58
CA ALA A 66 -15.70 23.98 13.95
C ALA A 66 -16.50 24.93 13.05
N GLY A 67 -16.72 24.57 11.79
CA GLY A 67 -17.55 25.29 10.83
C GLY A 67 -19.07 25.13 11.02
N GLY A 68 -19.52 24.44 12.09
CA GLY A 68 -20.95 24.29 12.38
C GLY A 68 -21.66 23.20 11.58
N HIS A 69 -20.95 22.10 11.26
CA HIS A 69 -21.57 20.95 10.58
C HIS A 69 -22.85 20.49 11.31
N PRO A 70 -23.96 20.18 10.59
CA PRO A 70 -25.25 19.84 11.20
C PRO A 70 -25.21 18.63 12.14
N ASP A 71 -24.29 17.70 11.89
CA ASP A 71 -24.09 16.51 12.72
C ASP A 71 -22.60 16.35 13.09
N PRO A 72 -22.15 16.99 14.18
CA PRO A 72 -20.77 16.87 14.64
C PRO A 72 -20.53 15.53 15.36
N GLN A 73 -21.59 14.89 15.88
CA GLN A 73 -21.48 13.63 16.61
C GLN A 73 -21.12 12.49 15.65
N LEU A 74 -21.79 12.40 14.50
CA LEU A 74 -21.47 11.42 13.46
C LEU A 74 -20.04 11.59 12.94
N LEU A 75 -19.59 12.84 12.72
CA LEU A 75 -18.22 13.09 12.27
C LEU A 75 -17.18 12.66 13.30
N ASN A 76 -17.42 12.89 14.59
CA ASN A 76 -16.51 12.43 15.64
C ASN A 76 -16.52 10.89 15.78
N GLN A 77 -17.67 10.24 15.67
CA GLN A 77 -17.74 8.77 15.64
C GLN A 77 -16.99 8.18 14.45
N PHE A 78 -17.11 8.81 13.27
CA PHE A 78 -16.36 8.41 12.09
C PHE A 78 -14.85 8.61 12.31
N LEU A 79 -14.43 9.72 12.91
CA LEU A 79 -13.03 9.96 13.26
C LEU A 79 -12.48 8.87 14.21
N ASP A 80 -13.21 8.53 15.26
CA ASP A 80 -12.82 7.49 16.21
C ASP A 80 -12.71 6.13 15.52
N TRP A 81 -13.68 5.81 14.66
CA TRP A 81 -13.65 4.58 13.86
C TRP A 81 -12.43 4.53 12.92
N VAL A 82 -12.16 5.60 12.18
CA VAL A 82 -11.01 5.69 11.27
C VAL A 82 -9.70 5.55 12.04
N ALA A 83 -9.55 6.27 13.15
CA ALA A 83 -8.34 6.23 13.97
C ALA A 83 -8.08 4.81 14.48
N TYR A 84 -9.10 4.14 15.03
CA TYR A 84 -8.97 2.79 15.56
C TYR A 84 -8.69 1.77 14.46
N ARG A 85 -9.37 1.87 13.31
CA ARG A 85 -9.26 0.89 12.22
C ARG A 85 -7.96 1.00 11.42
N ILE A 86 -7.47 2.22 11.19
CA ILE A 86 -6.23 2.45 10.43
C ILE A 86 -5.01 2.08 11.24
N THR A 87 -4.98 2.44 12.53
CA THR A 87 -3.77 2.26 13.36
C THR A 87 -3.74 0.92 14.10
N ASN A 88 -4.90 0.47 14.60
CA ASN A 88 -5.02 -0.71 15.46
C ASN A 88 -6.01 -1.76 14.93
N GLY A 89 -6.54 -1.57 13.72
CA GLY A 89 -7.56 -2.44 13.14
C GLY A 89 -6.99 -3.66 12.44
N HIS A 90 -7.64 -4.05 11.34
CA HIS A 90 -7.27 -5.24 10.59
C HIS A 90 -5.86 -5.15 10.02
N MET A 91 -5.13 -6.26 10.08
CA MET A 91 -3.87 -6.41 9.40
C MET A 91 -4.11 -6.34 7.89
N LEU A 92 -3.59 -5.31 7.25
CA LEU A 92 -3.57 -5.18 5.80
C LEU A 92 -2.23 -5.70 5.32
N PHE A 93 -2.25 -6.68 4.44
CA PHE A 93 -1.05 -7.26 3.85
C PHE A 93 -0.93 -6.82 2.40
N GLY A 94 0.25 -6.34 2.03
CA GLY A 94 0.56 -5.88 0.68
C GLY A 94 1.85 -6.51 0.15
N ALA A 95 1.89 -6.67 -1.17
CA ALA A 95 3.11 -6.90 -1.92
C ALA A 95 3.22 -5.82 -3.00
N SER A 96 4.41 -5.27 -3.18
CA SER A 96 4.62 -4.14 -4.11
C SER A 96 5.39 -4.58 -5.35
N PHE A 97 4.99 -4.02 -6.49
CA PHE A 97 5.60 -4.24 -7.78
C PHE A 97 5.74 -2.92 -8.53
N ARG A 98 6.69 -2.83 -9.47
CA ARG A 98 6.93 -1.62 -10.25
C ARG A 98 7.27 -1.97 -11.70
N SER A 99 6.91 -1.14 -12.67
CA SER A 99 7.16 -1.39 -14.10
C SER A 99 8.64 -1.33 -14.51
N ASN A 100 9.51 -0.71 -13.70
CA ASN A 100 10.95 -0.62 -13.99
C ASN A 100 11.78 -1.59 -13.15
N GLY A 101 12.43 -2.53 -13.84
CA GLY A 101 13.24 -3.61 -13.27
C GLY A 101 14.66 -3.24 -12.84
N ASN A 102 15.14 -2.02 -13.12
CA ASN A 102 16.47 -1.58 -12.70
C ASN A 102 16.47 -0.13 -12.16
N LEU A 103 16.18 0.04 -10.87
CA LEU A 103 16.20 1.33 -10.18
C LEU A 103 17.08 1.31 -8.93
N LEU A 104 18.03 2.24 -8.85
CA LEU A 104 19.00 2.33 -7.74
C LEU A 104 18.33 2.50 -6.37
N SER A 105 17.29 3.33 -6.26
CA SER A 105 16.56 3.53 -5.01
C SER A 105 15.99 2.23 -4.45
N GLN A 106 15.71 1.27 -5.33
CA GLN A 106 14.93 0.09 -5.02
C GLN A 106 15.86 -1.08 -4.71
N TRP A 107 17.00 -1.13 -5.40
CA TRP A 107 18.17 -1.85 -4.92
C TRP A 107 18.57 -1.42 -3.50
N ARG A 108 18.63 -0.12 -3.21
CA ARG A 108 19.00 0.36 -1.87
C ARG A 108 17.95 0.05 -0.80
N GLY A 109 16.67 0.15 -1.15
CA GLY A 109 15.57 0.02 -0.18
C GLY A 109 15.10 -1.42 0.09
N TYR A 110 15.22 -2.31 -0.91
CA TYR A 110 14.58 -3.64 -0.85
C TYR A 110 15.54 -4.80 -1.09
N SER A 111 16.82 -4.53 -1.29
CA SER A 111 17.83 -5.58 -1.40
C SER A 111 18.94 -5.44 -0.36
N ALA A 112 19.53 -6.58 0.01
CA ALA A 112 20.78 -6.56 0.76
C ALA A 112 21.88 -5.98 -0.13
N LEU A 113 22.75 -5.12 0.43
CA LEU A 113 23.84 -4.43 -0.28
C LEU A 113 24.60 -5.37 -1.23
N GLY A 114 24.36 -5.23 -2.54
CA GLY A 114 25.01 -6.02 -3.59
C GLY A 114 24.54 -7.48 -3.73
N LYS A 115 23.48 -7.89 -3.03
CA LYS A 115 22.95 -9.28 -3.00
C LYS A 115 21.43 -9.32 -3.21
N GLY A 116 20.95 -8.49 -4.13
CA GLY A 116 19.55 -8.37 -4.52
C GLY A 116 19.23 -9.05 -5.82
N VAL A 117 17.94 -9.30 -6.03
CA VAL A 117 17.38 -9.64 -7.33
C VAL A 117 16.15 -8.78 -7.63
N SER A 118 15.84 -8.65 -8.92
CA SER A 118 14.63 -8.03 -9.45
C SER A 118 13.92 -9.08 -10.29
N ILE A 119 12.77 -9.53 -9.82
CA ILE A 119 12.01 -10.65 -10.39
C ILE A 119 10.87 -10.06 -11.22
N GLY A 120 10.82 -10.37 -12.51
CA GLY A 120 9.76 -9.92 -13.41
C GLY A 120 8.55 -10.84 -13.39
N PHE A 121 7.36 -10.26 -13.31
CA PHE A 121 6.06 -10.92 -13.31
C PHE A 121 5.20 -10.43 -14.47
N ASN A 122 4.38 -11.33 -15.00
CA ASN A 122 3.37 -10.96 -15.98
C ASN A 122 2.26 -10.14 -15.28
N PRO A 123 1.96 -8.91 -15.75
CA PRO A 123 0.97 -8.06 -15.10
C PRO A 123 -0.45 -8.66 -15.10
N SER A 124 -0.82 -9.37 -16.17
CA SER A 124 -2.14 -10.02 -16.26
C SER A 124 -2.30 -11.16 -15.24
N THR A 125 -1.22 -11.88 -14.93
CA THR A 125 -1.23 -12.90 -13.88
C THR A 125 -1.36 -12.28 -12.49
N ILE A 126 -0.61 -11.21 -12.20
CA ILE A 126 -0.71 -10.50 -10.91
C ILE A 126 -2.12 -9.97 -10.70
N MET A 127 -2.75 -9.43 -11.74
CA MET A 127 -4.11 -8.91 -11.69
C MET A 127 -5.17 -9.98 -11.38
N GLN A 128 -4.94 -11.24 -11.77
CA GLN A 128 -5.84 -12.34 -11.43
C GLN A 128 -5.68 -12.81 -9.98
N CYS A 129 -4.55 -12.50 -9.34
CA CYS A 129 -4.26 -12.88 -7.96
C CYS A 129 -4.69 -11.80 -6.93
N ALA A 130 -4.92 -10.57 -7.38
CA ALA A 130 -5.33 -9.43 -6.55
C ALA A 130 -6.86 -9.34 -6.43
#